data_AF-A0A1B9HZF7-F1
#
_entry.id   AF-A0A1B9HZF7-F1
#
_cell.length_a   1.000
_cell.length_b   1.000
_cell.length_c   1.000
_cell.angle_alpha   90.00
_cell.angle_beta   90.00
_cell.angle_gamma   90.00
#
_symmetry.space_group_name_H-M   'P 1'
#
loop_
_entity.id
_entity.type
_entity.pdbx_description
1 polymer ?
#
loop_
_entity_poly.entity_id
_entity_poly.type
_entity_poly.pdbx_seq_one_letter_code
_entity_poly.pdbx_strand_id
1 'polypeptide(L)'
;MSLSRSTISSDINHLLSISNEIIYSILNPSISSSTLKSNEKPIEILNEYSSFKANNEDSQKLSKAYIDQMKFSKNLQIGGEVENLGERIDELRDRGQNLQEVLSEVKV
;
A
#
# COMPACT_ATOMS: atom_id res chain seq x y z
N MET A 1 -35.43 15.17 1.79
CA MET A 1 -35.35 13.87 2.50
C MET A 1 -35.78 14.11 3.94
N SER A 2 -37.03 13.76 4.31
CA SER A 2 -37.49 13.93 5.69
C SER A 2 -37.02 12.75 6.54
N LEU A 3 -36.33 13.05 7.63
CA LEU A 3 -35.93 12.06 8.63
C LEU A 3 -37.13 11.80 9.55
N SER A 4 -37.95 10.80 9.24
CA SER A 4 -39.06 10.40 10.11
C SER A 4 -38.62 9.25 11.03
N ARG A 5 -39.24 9.15 12.20
CA ARG A 5 -38.90 8.06 13.16
C ARG A 5 -39.17 6.67 12.58
N SER A 6 -40.13 6.55 11.66
CA SER A 6 -40.44 5.29 10.99
C SER A 6 -39.32 4.86 10.04
N THR A 7 -38.71 5.79 9.29
CA THR A 7 -37.58 5.46 8.41
C THR A 7 -36.35 5.07 9.22
N ILE A 8 -36.07 5.81 10.31
CA ILE A 8 -34.95 5.49 11.21
C ILE A 8 -35.14 4.11 11.86
N SER A 9 -36.34 3.78 12.32
CA SER A 9 -36.60 2.48 12.93
C SER A 9 -36.50 1.34 11.91
N SER A 10 -36.93 1.56 10.67
CA SER A 10 -36.79 0.58 9.59
C SER A 10 -35.33 0.33 9.26
N ASP A 11 -34.52 1.39 9.16
CA ASP A 11 -33.10 1.29 8.85
C ASP A 11 -32.33 0.59 9.97
N ILE A 12 -32.64 0.88 11.24
CA ILE A 12 -32.04 0.19 12.40
C ILE A 12 -32.39 -1.30 12.38
N ASN A 13 -33.65 -1.65 12.10
CA ASN A 13 -34.05 -3.06 12.00
C ASN A 13 -33.35 -3.77 10.84
N HIS A 14 -33.14 -3.09 9.72
CA HIS A 14 -32.35 -3.63 8.61
C HIS A 14 -30.89 -3.85 8.99
N LEU A 15 -30.26 -2.89 9.68
CA LEU A 15 -28.88 -3.04 10.14
C LEU A 15 -28.71 -4.18 11.15
N LEU A 16 -29.68 -4.36 12.05
CA LEU A 16 -29.70 -5.47 13.01
C LEU A 16 -30.03 -6.82 12.36
N SER A 17 -30.64 -6.84 11.18
CA SER A 17 -30.94 -8.06 10.42
C SER A 17 -29.77 -8.59 9.59
N ILE A 18 -28.67 -7.82 9.47
CA ILE A 18 -27.49 -8.24 8.73
C ILE A 18 -26.84 -9.42 9.47
N SER A 19 -26.65 -10.53 8.77
CA SER A 19 -26.05 -11.72 9.36
C SER A 19 -24.57 -11.47 9.70
N ASN A 20 -24.11 -12.06 10.81
CA ASN A 20 -22.72 -11.95 11.22
C ASN A 20 -21.75 -12.48 10.14
N GLU A 21 -22.17 -13.43 9.30
CA GLU A 21 -21.37 -13.91 8.17
C GLU A 21 -21.07 -12.82 7.14
N ILE A 22 -22.03 -11.94 6.86
CA ILE A 22 -21.82 -10.78 5.98
C ILE A 22 -20.89 -9.76 6.66
N ILE A 23 -21.05 -9.56 7.97
CA ILE A 23 -20.17 -8.68 8.73
C ILE A 23 -18.72 -9.21 8.70
N TYR A 24 -18.54 -10.52 8.87
CA TYR A 24 -17.23 -11.17 8.78
C TYR A 24 -16.64 -11.12 7.36
N SER A 25 -17.44 -11.26 6.31
CA SER A 25 -16.94 -11.17 4.92
C SER A 25 -16.55 -9.75 4.50
N ILE A 26 -17.19 -8.73 5.08
CA ILE A 26 -16.82 -7.31 4.89
C ILE A 26 -15.56 -6.97 5.69
N LEU A 27 -15.45 -7.44 6.94
CA LEU A 27 -14.31 -7.15 7.82
C LEU A 27 -13.06 -7.96 7.45
N ASN A 28 -13.24 -9.17 6.95
CA ASN A 28 -12.20 -10.00 6.35
C ASN A 28 -12.57 -10.27 4.89
N PRO A 29 -12.33 -9.30 3.98
CA PRO A 29 -12.40 -9.61 2.57
C PRO A 29 -11.39 -10.71 2.33
N SER A 30 -11.87 -11.93 2.05
CA SER A 30 -11.00 -13.00 1.57
C SER A 30 -10.21 -12.40 0.44
N ILE A 31 -8.89 -12.43 0.60
CA ILE A 31 -7.92 -11.95 -0.39
C ILE A 31 -8.10 -12.86 -1.60
N SER A 32 -9.14 -12.56 -2.39
CA SER A 32 -9.27 -13.03 -3.74
C SER A 32 -8.10 -12.36 -4.43
N SER A 33 -7.04 -13.15 -4.56
CA SER A 33 -5.86 -12.88 -5.35
C SER A 33 -6.30 -12.65 -6.80
N SER A 34 -6.89 -11.49 -7.07
CA SER A 34 -6.89 -10.94 -8.40
C SER A 34 -5.43 -10.64 -8.70
N THR A 35 -4.87 -11.55 -9.48
CA THR A 35 -3.61 -11.42 -10.19
C THR A 35 -3.73 -10.27 -11.19
N LEU A 36 -3.88 -9.05 -10.69
CA LEU A 36 -3.57 -7.87 -11.47
C LEU A 36 -2.05 -7.69 -11.36
N LYS A 37 -1.35 -8.39 -12.26
CA LYS A 37 -0.04 -7.96 -12.76
C LYS A 37 -0.23 -6.65 -13.51
N SER A 38 -0.65 -5.60 -12.82
CA SER A 38 -0.34 -4.25 -13.23
C SER A 38 0.83 -3.84 -12.36
N ASN A 39 2.01 -3.80 -12.97
CA ASN A 39 3.23 -3.30 -12.37
C ASN A 39 3.20 -1.75 -12.33
N GLU A 40 2.01 -1.15 -12.31
CA GLU A 40 1.82 0.30 -12.23
C GLU A 40 2.14 0.76 -10.82
N LYS A 41 2.99 1.77 -10.73
CA LYS A 41 3.37 2.33 -9.44
C LYS A 41 2.15 3.06 -8.85
N PRO A 42 1.91 2.99 -7.53
CA PRO A 42 0.82 3.74 -6.88
C PRO A 42 0.80 5.24 -7.23
N ILE A 43 1.97 5.83 -7.48
CA ILE A 43 2.12 7.23 -7.90
C ILE A 43 1.56 7.51 -9.31
N GLU A 44 1.63 6.54 -10.22
CA GLU A 44 1.14 6.67 -11.59
C GLU A 44 -0.40 6.66 -11.59
N ILE A 45 -1.00 5.77 -10.81
CA ILE A 45 -2.46 5.69 -10.61
C ILE A 45 -3.02 6.99 -10.01
N LEU A 46 -2.31 7.59 -9.06
CA LEU A 46 -2.69 8.89 -8.47
C LEU A 46 -2.64 10.03 -9.49
N ASN A 47 -1.63 10.04 -10.37
CA ASN A 47 -1.42 11.09 -11.36
C ASN A 47 -2.37 10.98 -12.55
N GLU A 48 -2.79 9.77 -12.91
CA GLU A 48 -3.67 9.51 -14.05
C GLU A 48 -5.16 9.62 -13.69
N TYR A 49 -5.50 9.61 -12.40
CA TYR A 49 -6.88 9.69 -11.95
C TYR A 49 -7.57 10.98 -12.41
N SER A 50 -8.71 10.83 -13.09
CA SER A 50 -9.59 11.92 -13.49
C SER A 50 -11.00 11.66 -13.01
N SER A 51 -11.52 12.57 -12.17
CA SER A 51 -12.89 12.51 -11.64
C SER A 51 -13.98 12.55 -12.71
N PHE A 52 -13.66 12.98 -13.93
CA PHE A 52 -14.61 13.08 -15.03
C PHE A 52 -14.92 11.73 -15.70
N LYS A 53 -14.03 10.74 -15.58
CA LYS A 53 -14.19 9.38 -16.16
C LYS A 53 -14.19 8.27 -15.10
N ALA A 54 -14.11 8.63 -13.82
CA ALA A 54 -13.93 7.69 -12.74
C ALA A 54 -15.17 6.81 -12.53
N ASN A 55 -14.97 5.49 -12.57
CA ASN A 55 -15.97 4.52 -12.12
C ASN A 55 -15.72 4.12 -10.64
N ASN A 56 -16.59 3.28 -10.08
CA ASN A 56 -16.46 2.81 -8.69
C ASN A 56 -15.16 2.00 -8.46
N GLU A 57 -14.70 1.23 -9.45
CA GLU A 57 -13.45 0.47 -9.36
C GLU A 57 -12.23 1.39 -9.38
N ASP A 58 -12.24 2.46 -10.19
CA ASP A 58 -11.18 3.45 -10.25
C ASP A 58 -11.08 4.23 -8.94
N SER A 59 -12.21 4.50 -8.30
CA SER A 59 -12.27 5.14 -6.98
C SER A 59 -11.66 4.25 -5.88
N GLN A 60 -11.88 2.93 -5.96
CA GLN A 60 -11.26 1.96 -5.04
C GLN A 60 -9.76 1.80 -5.31
N LYS A 61 -9.35 1.74 -6.58
CA LYS A 61 -7.94 1.72 -6.98
C LYS A 61 -7.20 2.97 -6.51
N LEU A 62 -7.81 4.15 -6.67
CA LEU A 62 -7.27 5.41 -6.16
C LEU A 62 -7.08 5.37 -4.64
N SER A 63 -8.11 4.93 -3.92
CA SER A 63 -8.07 4.85 -2.45
C SER A 63 -6.96 3.90 -1.97
N LYS A 64 -6.81 2.75 -2.65
CA LYS A 64 -5.75 1.79 -2.36
C LYS A 64 -4.36 2.37 -2.66
N ALA A 65 -4.19 2.97 -3.83
CA ALA A 65 -2.93 3.60 -4.23
C ALA A 65 -2.51 4.72 -3.26
N TYR A 66 -3.47 5.52 -2.80
CA TYR A 66 -3.23 6.57 -1.80
C TYR A 66 -2.76 5.99 -0.46
N ILE A 67 -3.42 4.94 0.05
CA ILE A 67 -3.03 4.28 1.30
C ILE A 67 -1.62 3.67 1.18
N ASP A 68 -1.31 3.03 0.06
CA ASP A 68 -0.01 2.42 -0.17
C ASP A 68 1.10 3.48 -0.26
N GLN A 69 0.82 4.63 -0.90
CA GLN A 69 1.75 5.77 -0.95
C GLN A 69 1.97 6.40 0.44
N MET A 70 0.93 6.48 1.26
CA MET A 70 1.02 6.98 2.64
C MET A 70 1.81 6.02 3.54
N LYS A 71 1.61 4.70 3.39
CA LYS A 71 2.41 3.68 4.09
C LYS A 71 3.87 3.73 3.65
N PHE A 72 4.14 3.87 2.35
CA PHE A 72 5.50 4.05 1.83
C PHE A 72 6.15 5.31 2.43
N SER A 73 5.45 6.44 2.42
CA SER A 73 5.94 7.70 2.99
C SER A 73 6.20 7.58 4.50
N LYS A 74 5.32 6.89 5.23
CA LYS A 74 5.49 6.63 6.66
C LYS A 74 6.67 5.69 6.93
N ASN A 75 6.85 4.65 6.12
CA ASN A 75 8.00 3.76 6.21
C ASN A 75 9.30 4.47 5.83
N LEU A 76 9.28 5.39 4.88
CA LEU A 76 10.44 6.24 4.56
C LEU A 76 10.75 7.20 5.72
N GLN A 77 9.74 7.66 6.44
CA GLN A 77 9.87 8.54 7.60
C GLN A 77 10.30 7.80 8.88
N ILE A 78 9.99 6.50 9.00
CA ILE A 78 10.33 5.64 10.16
C ILE A 78 11.64 4.86 9.92
N GLY A 79 11.80 4.25 8.75
CA GLY A 79 12.98 3.53 8.28
C GLY A 79 13.93 4.46 7.53
N GLY A 80 14.33 5.52 8.24
CA GLY A 80 15.09 6.65 7.70
C GLY A 80 16.30 6.25 6.87
N GLU A 81 16.76 7.22 6.09
CA GLU A 81 18.02 7.22 5.32
C GLU A 81 19.19 6.51 6.01
N VAL A 82 19.20 6.42 7.34
CA VAL A 82 20.16 5.70 8.19
C VAL A 82 20.27 4.20 7.90
N GLU A 83 19.17 3.47 7.67
CA GLU A 83 19.24 2.01 7.43
C GLU A 83 19.78 1.71 6.01
N ASN A 84 19.28 2.45 5.01
CA ASN A 84 19.81 2.42 3.65
C ASN A 84 21.27 2.92 3.59
N LEU A 85 21.67 3.87 4.45
CA LEU A 85 23.04 4.34 4.57
C LEU A 85 23.95 3.28 5.22
N GLY A 86 23.45 2.56 6.22
CA GLY A 86 24.16 1.42 6.83
C GLY A 86 24.46 0.33 5.80
N GLU A 87 23.45 -0.10 5.04
CA GLU A 87 23.60 -1.09 3.99
C GLU A 87 24.57 -0.63 2.89
N ARG A 88 24.51 0.65 2.50
CA ARG A 88 25.44 1.25 1.54
C ARG A 88 26.88 1.31 2.06
N ILE A 89 27.07 1.59 3.36
CA ILE A 89 28.39 1.61 4.01
C ILE A 89 28.98 0.20 4.05
N ASP A 90 28.17 -0.80 4.37
CA ASP A 90 28.60 -2.20 4.40
C ASP A 90 28.98 -2.69 2.99
N GLU A 91 28.19 -2.38 1.95
CA GLU A 91 28.56 -2.69 0.56
C GLU A 91 29.89 -2.02 0.14
N LEU A 92 30.09 -0.75 0.50
CA LEU A 92 31.33 -0.03 0.18
C LEU A 92 32.53 -0.62 0.93
N ARG A 93 32.34 -1.11 2.15
CA ARG A 93 33.36 -1.78 2.95
C ARG A 93 33.78 -3.10 2.30
N ASP A 94 32.83 -3.92 1.90
CA ASP A 94 33.09 -5.21 1.26
C ASP A 94 33.85 -5.01 -0.07
N ARG A 95 33.44 -4.02 -0.86
CA ARG A 95 34.16 -3.64 -2.09
C ARG A 95 35.59 -3.17 -1.80
N GLY A 96 35.79 -2.40 -0.74
CA GLY A 96 37.12 -1.95 -0.31
C GLY A 96 38.04 -3.10 0.12
N GLN A 97 37.51 -4.08 0.86
CA GLN A 97 38.24 -5.27 1.27
C GLN A 97 38.63 -6.14 0.08
N ASN A 98 37.69 -6.39 -0.84
CA ASN A 98 37.97 -7.14 -2.07
C ASN A 98 39.01 -6.43 -2.93
N LEU A 99 38.96 -5.09 -3.02
CA LEU A 99 39.96 -4.32 -3.75
C LEU A 99 41.34 -4.40 -3.10
N GLN A 100 41.40 -4.35 -1.75
CA GLN A 100 42.64 -4.52 -0.99
C GLN A 100 43.24 -5.91 -1.21
N GLU A 101 42.42 -6.96 -1.21
CA GLU A 101 42.86 -8.33 -1.47
C GLU A 101 43.45 -8.46 -2.88
N VAL A 102 42.73 -8.01 -3.91
CA VAL A 102 43.22 -8.01 -5.29
C VAL A 102 44.53 -7.21 -5.44
N LEU A 103 44.62 -6.04 -4.81
CA LEU A 103 45.84 -5.23 -4.85
C LEU A 103 47.01 -5.87 -4.09
N SER A 104 46.73 -6.67 -3.05
CA SER A 104 47.75 -7.39 -2.29
C SER A 104 48.32 -8.60 -3.05
N GLU A 105 47.53 -9.21 -3.93
CA GLU A 105 47.96 -10.27 -4.84
C GLU A 105 48.81 -9.73 -6.01
N VAL A 106 48.59 -8.48 -6.42
CA VAL A 106 49.38 -7.79 -7.48
C VAL A 106 50.71 -7.25 -6.94
N LYS A 107 51.33 -7.97 -6.00
CA LYS A 107 52.65 -7.62 -5.48
C LYS A 107 53.73 -7.97 -6.51
N VAL A 108 54.16 -6.97 -7.28
CA VAL A 108 55.44 -6.94 -8.01
C VAL A 108 56.59 -6.75 -7.03
#